data_AF-A0A3M1YZL9-F1
#
_entry.id   AF-A0A3M1YZL9-F1
#
_cell.length_a   1.000
_cell.length_b   1.000
_cell.length_c   1.000
_cell.angle_alpha   90.00
_cell.angle_beta   90.00
_cell.angle_gamma   90.00
#
_symmetry.space_group_name_H-M   'P 1'
#
loop_
_entity.id
_entity.type
_entity.pdbx_description
1 polymer ?
#
loop_
_entity_poly.entity_id
_entity_poly.type
_entity_poly.pdbx_seq_one_letter_code
_entity_poly.pdbx_strand_id
1 'polypeptide(L)'
;MAQVTIIDDVIILGRAVPEVISGNRVTVCLGGYSPSLGQFIRLYPTRVKYLDGETRLRRWDIIRVEVERNPHDNRQESWKLVGSKEDWEHIEQHIEKIGRIDDANIRRQIVEENVSSCVRAIEDDRRSLGFVHPQILERGFRKNEQFDNPIQHFLFSEFDETQWAHTKRDFEEVPYVKYRCSDCQMKQGYHQQQILEWGFFEWLRKNPDNREQVWKNAYFDDPNYDLFFFVGNQNKYRSSFLVISVIRIKKSNQRLLF
;
A
#
# COMPACT_ATOMS: atom_id res chain seq x y z
N MET A 1 -0.69 -7.13 29.65
CA MET A 1 -0.11 -6.17 28.70
C MET A 1 0.32 -6.95 27.48
N ALA A 2 0.04 -6.47 26.27
CA ALA A 2 0.51 -7.12 25.05
C ALA A 2 2.04 -7.06 25.00
N GLN A 3 2.68 -8.08 24.46
CA GLN A 3 4.14 -8.12 24.31
C GLN A 3 4.55 -7.11 23.23
N VAL A 4 5.36 -6.13 23.62
CA VAL A 4 5.96 -5.16 22.70
C VAL A 4 7.11 -5.84 21.96
N THR A 5 7.16 -5.63 20.65
CA THR A 5 8.23 -6.05 19.75
C THR A 5 8.77 -4.82 19.04
N ILE A 6 10.08 -4.74 18.88
CA ILE A 6 10.74 -3.70 18.10
C ILE A 6 11.13 -4.30 16.75
N ILE A 7 10.83 -3.60 15.66
CA ILE A 7 11.33 -3.93 14.32
C ILE A 7 12.13 -2.73 13.82
N ASP A 8 13.44 -2.89 13.71
CA ASP A 8 14.40 -1.79 13.52
C ASP A 8 14.71 -1.46 12.05
N ASP A 9 14.02 -2.06 11.07
CA ASP A 9 14.43 -1.96 9.66
C ASP A 9 13.28 -2.08 8.64
N VAL A 10 12.07 -1.62 8.99
CA VAL A 10 10.93 -1.69 8.06
C VAL A 10 11.14 -0.72 6.91
N ILE A 11 11.34 -1.25 5.70
CA ILE A 11 11.40 -0.50 4.46
C ILE A 11 9.97 -0.26 3.97
N ILE A 12 9.56 1.00 3.86
CA ILE A 12 8.19 1.35 3.43
C ILE A 12 8.03 1.10 1.94
N LEU A 13 7.07 0.25 1.57
CA LEU A 13 6.79 -0.11 0.17
C LEU A 13 5.57 0.62 -0.38
N GLY A 14 4.57 0.87 0.45
CA GLY A 14 3.36 1.55 0.01
C GLY A 14 2.34 1.78 1.10
N ARG A 15 1.33 2.58 0.76
CA ARG A 15 0.21 2.93 1.63
C ARG A 15 -1.07 2.88 0.84
N ALA A 16 -2.09 2.29 1.46
CA ALA A 16 -3.43 2.29 0.90
C ALA A 16 -4.09 3.67 1.06
N VAL A 17 -5.13 3.94 0.27
CA VAL A 17 -6.06 5.05 0.46
C VAL A 17 -6.63 5.01 1.90
N PRO A 18 -6.86 6.16 2.53
CA PRO A 18 -7.48 6.22 3.86
C PRO A 18 -8.82 5.48 3.95
N GLU A 19 -9.10 4.98 5.16
CA GLU A 19 -10.35 4.31 5.53
C GLU A 19 -10.81 4.78 6.92
N VAL A 20 -12.12 4.91 7.11
CA VAL A 20 -12.71 5.17 8.43
C VAL A 20 -12.86 3.85 9.20
N ILE A 21 -12.35 3.81 10.43
CA ILE A 21 -12.54 2.69 11.37
C ILE A 21 -13.49 3.06 12.50
N SER A 22 -13.80 2.08 13.36
CA SER A 22 -14.63 2.29 14.56
C SER A 22 -14.16 3.49 15.39
N GLY A 23 -15.11 4.32 15.81
CA GLY A 23 -14.84 5.57 16.52
C GLY A 23 -14.52 6.75 15.60
N ASN A 24 -14.95 6.71 14.33
CA ASN A 24 -14.77 7.74 13.30
C ASN A 24 -13.31 8.15 13.03
N ARG A 25 -12.34 7.34 13.44
CA ARG A 25 -10.92 7.60 13.17
C ARG A 25 -10.61 7.27 11.71
N VAL A 26 -9.89 8.16 11.05
CA VAL A 26 -9.35 7.89 9.71
C VAL A 26 -7.96 7.28 9.83
N THR A 27 -7.76 6.14 9.18
CA THR A 27 -6.50 5.39 9.21
C THR A 27 -6.01 4.99 7.83
N VAL A 28 -4.73 4.65 7.77
CA VAL A 28 -4.04 4.14 6.60
C VAL A 28 -3.39 2.79 6.93
N CYS A 29 -3.46 1.85 6.01
CA CYS A 29 -2.61 0.66 6.03
C CYS A 29 -1.25 0.99 5.41
N LEU A 30 -0.18 0.80 6.16
CA LEU A 30 1.19 0.92 5.67
C LEU A 30 1.76 -0.49 5.48
N GLY A 31 2.25 -0.79 4.28
CA GLY A 31 2.95 -2.04 4.01
C GLY A 31 4.43 -1.80 3.71
N GLY A 32 5.26 -2.71 4.19
CA GLY A 32 6.71 -2.65 4.10
C GLY A 32 7.35 -4.03 4.09
N TYR A 33 8.67 -4.06 4.14
CA TYR A 33 9.50 -5.27 4.21
C TYR A 33 10.60 -5.07 5.24
N SER A 34 10.85 -6.07 6.07
CA SER A 34 11.95 -6.09 7.03
C SER A 34 13.02 -7.09 6.56
N PRO A 35 14.20 -6.63 6.13
CA PRO A 35 15.30 -7.51 5.75
C PRO A 35 15.75 -8.45 6.87
N SER A 36 15.85 -7.97 8.11
CA SER A 36 16.30 -8.77 9.26
C SER A 36 15.33 -9.91 9.60
N LEU A 37 14.01 -9.67 9.43
CA LEU A 37 12.99 -10.70 9.63
C LEU A 37 12.72 -11.54 8.38
N GLY A 38 13.22 -11.12 7.21
CA GLY A 38 12.97 -11.79 5.93
C GLY A 38 11.49 -11.85 5.53
N GLN A 39 10.67 -10.88 5.97
CA GLN A 39 9.23 -10.90 5.74
C GLN A 39 8.64 -9.52 5.46
N PHE A 40 7.49 -9.53 4.80
CA PHE A 40 6.64 -8.35 4.69
C PHE A 40 6.05 -7.96 6.05
N ILE A 41 5.78 -6.67 6.20
CA ILE A 41 5.24 -6.04 7.39
C ILE A 41 4.02 -5.22 6.98
N ARG A 42 2.92 -5.40 7.68
CA ARG A 42 1.70 -4.59 7.62
C ARG A 42 1.56 -3.87 8.95
N LEU A 43 1.69 -2.56 8.94
CA LEU A 43 1.35 -1.70 10.07
C LEU A 43 -0.08 -1.18 9.87
N TYR A 44 -0.98 -1.59 10.75
CA TYR A 44 -2.37 -1.13 10.72
C TYR A 44 -3.00 -1.21 12.12
N PRO A 45 -3.67 -0.14 12.59
CA PRO A 45 -3.87 1.15 11.93
C PRO A 45 -2.64 2.09 12.02
N THR A 46 -2.45 2.97 11.02
CA THR A 46 -1.52 4.12 11.07
C THR A 46 -2.25 5.44 10.80
N ARG A 47 -1.68 6.60 11.17
CA ARG A 47 -2.32 7.92 10.99
C ARG A 47 -2.16 8.46 9.57
N VAL A 48 -3.15 9.23 9.12
CA VAL A 48 -3.12 9.93 7.82
C VAL A 48 -2.01 10.99 7.73
N LYS A 49 -1.56 11.55 8.86
CA LYS A 49 -0.44 12.52 8.88
C LYS A 49 0.86 11.98 8.30
N TYR A 50 1.04 10.66 8.25
CA TYR A 50 2.20 10.08 7.59
C TYR A 50 2.16 10.20 6.06
N LEU A 51 1.01 10.53 5.47
CA LEU A 51 0.85 10.68 4.02
C LEU A 51 1.36 12.03 3.51
N ASP A 52 1.17 13.11 4.27
CA ASP A 52 1.56 14.47 3.88
C ASP A 52 2.02 15.34 5.07
N GLY A 53 2.80 16.40 4.79
CA GLY A 53 3.31 17.33 5.81
C GLY A 53 4.68 16.94 6.41
N GLU A 54 4.96 17.43 7.61
CA GLU A 54 6.27 17.31 8.28
C GLU A 54 6.61 15.87 8.69
N THR A 55 5.61 15.10 9.14
CA THR A 55 5.77 13.70 9.54
C THR A 55 5.64 12.72 8.37
N ARG A 56 5.70 13.23 7.13
CA ARG A 56 5.51 12.42 5.93
C ARG A 56 6.59 11.36 5.78
N LEU A 57 6.17 10.11 5.91
CA LEU A 57 6.96 8.95 5.48
C LEU A 57 6.86 8.81 3.97
N ARG A 58 7.89 8.27 3.30
CA ARG A 58 7.93 8.07 1.85
C ARG A 58 8.21 6.61 1.53
N ARG A 59 7.82 6.18 0.32
CA ARG A 59 8.30 4.89 -0.21
C ARG A 59 9.83 4.89 -0.17
N TRP A 60 10.39 3.76 0.28
CA TRP A 60 11.80 3.50 0.51
C TRP A 60 12.43 4.15 1.75
N ASP A 61 11.67 4.90 2.55
CA ASP A 61 12.13 5.26 3.89
C ASP A 61 12.25 3.98 4.74
N ILE A 62 13.25 3.96 5.61
CA ILE A 62 13.48 2.89 6.58
C ILE A 62 13.02 3.42 7.94
N ILE A 63 12.15 2.67 8.61
CA ILE A 63 11.61 3.03 9.90
C ILE A 63 11.89 1.95 10.94
N ARG A 64 12.19 2.40 12.16
CA ARG A 64 12.13 1.62 13.38
C ARG A 64 10.73 1.78 13.97
N VAL A 65 10.10 0.68 14.38
CA VAL A 65 8.75 0.70 14.94
C VAL A 65 8.60 -0.15 16.18
N GLU A 66 7.79 0.34 17.12
CA GLU A 66 7.35 -0.40 18.30
C GLU A 66 5.94 -0.93 18.07
N VAL A 67 5.81 -2.25 18.08
CA VAL A 67 4.58 -2.93 17.65
C VAL A 67 4.13 -4.00 18.63
N GLU A 68 2.85 -4.35 18.53
CA GLU A 68 2.21 -5.44 19.25
C GLU A 68 1.37 -6.30 18.29
N ARG A 69 1.12 -7.55 18.69
CA ARG A 69 0.24 -8.45 17.94
C ARG A 69 -1.22 -8.04 18.11
N ASN A 70 -1.98 -8.08 17.02
CA ASN A 70 -3.43 -7.93 17.09
C ASN A 70 -4.09 -9.31 17.30
N PRO A 71 -4.77 -9.59 18.43
CA PRO A 71 -5.41 -10.89 18.64
C PRO A 71 -6.54 -11.19 17.64
N HIS A 72 -7.06 -10.17 16.95
CA HIS A 72 -8.10 -10.30 15.93
C HIS A 72 -7.55 -10.40 14.49
N ASP A 73 -6.22 -10.42 14.32
CA ASP A 73 -5.55 -10.58 13.05
C ASP A 73 -4.35 -11.53 13.19
N ASN A 74 -4.56 -12.78 12.77
CA ASN A 74 -3.57 -13.84 12.92
C ASN A 74 -2.53 -13.88 11.80
N ARG A 75 -2.59 -12.96 10.83
CA ARG A 75 -1.59 -12.87 9.76
C ARG A 75 -0.22 -12.57 10.35
N GLN A 76 0.81 -13.28 9.90
CA GLN A 76 2.14 -13.18 10.52
C GLN A 76 2.76 -11.79 10.30
N GLU A 77 2.53 -11.22 9.13
CA GLU A 77 2.95 -9.90 8.74
C GLU A 77 2.13 -8.76 9.37
N SER A 78 1.02 -9.01 10.07
CA SER A 78 0.16 -7.94 10.60
C SER A 78 0.51 -7.52 12.01
N TRP A 79 0.79 -6.23 12.17
CA TRP A 79 1.23 -5.60 13.41
C TRP A 79 0.44 -4.32 13.67
N LYS A 80 0.20 -4.06 14.96
CA LYS A 80 -0.32 -2.78 15.45
C LYS A 80 0.81 -1.99 16.06
N LEU A 81 0.80 -0.67 15.88
CA LEU A 81 1.64 0.20 16.70
C LEU A 81 1.17 0.10 18.15
N VAL A 82 2.13 0.12 19.08
CA VAL A 82 1.85 0.24 20.52
C VAL A 82 0.99 1.50 20.74
N GLY A 83 0.04 1.42 21.67
CA GLY A 83 -0.86 2.53 21.97
C GLY A 83 -1.96 2.80 20.93
N SER A 84 -2.04 2.05 19.82
CA SER A 84 -3.04 2.32 18.75
C SER A 84 -4.52 2.32 19.19
N LYS A 85 -4.84 1.77 20.37
CA LYS A 85 -6.17 1.85 20.99
C LYS A 85 -6.29 2.92 22.08
N GLU A 86 -5.25 3.15 22.85
CA GLU A 86 -5.28 3.91 24.10
C GLU A 86 -4.72 5.32 23.93
N ASP A 87 -3.76 5.49 23.03
CA ASP A 87 -3.00 6.72 22.81
C ASP A 87 -2.88 7.04 21.31
N TRP A 88 -4.04 7.11 20.64
CA TRP A 88 -4.13 7.30 19.17
C TRP A 88 -3.45 8.59 18.69
N GLU A 89 -3.50 9.65 19.50
CA GLU A 89 -2.95 10.95 19.13
C GLU A 89 -1.43 10.99 19.14
N HIS A 90 -0.77 10.15 19.95
CA HIS A 90 0.69 10.13 20.07
C HIS A 90 1.36 8.87 19.49
N ILE A 91 0.65 8.06 18.69
CA ILE A 91 1.21 6.81 18.13
C ILE A 91 2.49 6.99 17.30
N GLU A 92 2.78 8.21 16.84
CA GLU A 92 4.01 8.58 16.15
C GLU A 92 5.28 8.43 16.97
N GLN A 93 5.19 8.49 18.30
CA GLN A 93 6.34 8.25 19.16
C GLN A 93 6.89 6.82 18.98
N HIS A 94 6.06 5.91 18.47
CA HIS A 94 6.41 4.52 18.18
C HIS A 94 6.90 4.30 16.74
N ILE A 95 7.15 5.37 15.98
CA ILE A 95 7.74 5.31 14.64
C ILE A 95 8.91 6.30 14.55
N GLU A 96 10.09 5.77 14.27
CA GLU A 96 11.27 6.58 14.02
C GLU A 96 11.76 6.34 12.59
N LYS A 97 11.95 7.40 11.81
CA LYS A 97 12.61 7.30 10.51
C LYS A 97 14.12 7.30 10.70
N ILE A 98 14.75 6.17 10.42
CA ILE A 98 16.19 5.95 10.64
C ILE A 98 17.02 6.00 9.35
N GLY A 99 16.37 6.01 8.18
CA GLY A 99 17.09 6.05 6.92
C GLY A 99 16.21 6.04 5.69
N ARG A 100 16.85 5.86 4.53
CA ARG A 100 16.19 5.71 3.23
C ARG A 100 17.07 4.94 2.25
N ILE A 101 16.44 4.10 1.44
CA ILE A 101 17.11 3.46 0.30
C ILE A 101 16.91 4.35 -0.92
N ASP A 102 17.97 5.02 -1.37
CA ASP A 102 17.93 5.84 -2.59
C ASP A 102 18.46 5.15 -3.84
N ASP A 103 19.34 4.16 -3.67
CA ASP A 103 19.93 3.39 -4.75
C ASP A 103 18.88 2.52 -5.48
N ALA A 104 18.77 2.69 -6.79
CA ALA A 104 17.80 1.98 -7.63
C ALA A 104 18.10 0.48 -7.78
N ASN A 105 19.38 0.07 -7.71
CA ASN A 105 19.78 -1.33 -7.79
C ASN A 105 19.42 -2.05 -6.49
N ILE A 106 19.64 -1.42 -5.33
CA ILE A 106 19.21 -2.00 -4.04
C ILE A 106 17.68 -2.15 -4.01
N ARG A 107 16.94 -1.13 -4.45
CA ARG A 107 15.47 -1.20 -4.58
C ARG A 107 15.03 -2.34 -5.50
N ARG A 108 15.71 -2.53 -6.63
CA ARG A 108 15.45 -3.62 -7.59
C ARG A 108 15.68 -4.97 -6.94
N GLN A 109 16.85 -5.16 -6.32
CA GLN A 109 17.22 -6.40 -5.66
C GLN A 109 16.16 -6.81 -4.62
N ILE A 110 15.77 -5.90 -3.72
CA ILE A 110 14.75 -6.18 -2.69
C ILE A 110 13.44 -6.65 -3.33
N VAL A 111 13.01 -6.02 -4.42
CA VAL A 111 11.75 -6.38 -5.07
C VAL A 111 11.89 -7.73 -5.76
N GLU A 112 12.89 -7.90 -6.62
CA GLU A 112 13.08 -9.10 -7.44
C GLU A 112 13.31 -10.36 -6.59
N GLU A 113 14.05 -10.26 -5.48
CA GLU A 113 14.26 -11.37 -4.54
C GLU A 113 12.96 -11.79 -3.81
N ASN A 114 11.96 -10.91 -3.76
CA ASN A 114 10.70 -11.13 -3.04
C ASN A 114 9.46 -11.20 -3.96
N VAL A 115 9.66 -11.29 -5.27
CA VAL A 115 8.57 -11.48 -6.24
C VAL A 115 8.04 -12.91 -6.15
N SER A 116 6.73 -13.02 -5.99
CA SER A 116 6.00 -14.28 -6.14
C SER A 116 5.54 -14.45 -7.58
N SER A 117 5.51 -15.71 -8.03
CA SER A 117 5.15 -16.07 -9.40
C SER A 117 3.72 -15.68 -9.78
N CYS A 118 2.82 -15.65 -8.79
CA CYS A 118 1.40 -15.33 -8.95
C CYS A 118 0.85 -14.79 -7.62
N VAL A 119 -0.24 -14.02 -7.67
CA VAL A 119 -1.00 -13.67 -6.45
C VAL A 119 -1.52 -14.92 -5.74
N ARG A 120 -1.84 -15.97 -6.50
CA ARG A 120 -2.31 -17.24 -5.95
C ARG A 120 -1.24 -17.94 -5.11
N ALA A 121 0.02 -17.89 -5.52
CA ALA A 121 1.14 -18.41 -4.72
C ALA A 121 1.25 -17.71 -3.36
N ILE A 122 1.03 -16.38 -3.31
CA ILE A 122 1.00 -15.63 -2.05
C ILE A 122 -0.12 -16.15 -1.13
N GLU A 123 -1.31 -16.41 -1.69
CA GLU A 123 -2.45 -16.96 -0.96
C GLU A 123 -2.19 -18.39 -0.45
N ASP A 124 -1.63 -19.26 -1.30
CA ASP A 124 -1.35 -20.66 -0.97
C ASP A 124 -0.26 -20.77 0.12
N ASP A 125 0.71 -19.85 0.14
CA ASP A 125 1.68 -19.68 1.23
C ASP A 125 1.07 -19.12 2.52
N ARG A 126 -0.23 -18.80 2.52
CA ARG A 126 -0.96 -18.12 3.62
C ARG A 126 -0.40 -16.75 4.00
N ARG A 127 0.29 -16.09 3.06
CA ARG A 127 0.74 -14.70 3.19
C ARG A 127 -0.37 -13.74 2.77
N SER A 128 -0.40 -12.53 3.33
CA SER A 128 -1.33 -11.46 2.90
C SER A 128 -0.68 -10.30 2.17
N LEU A 129 0.64 -10.34 2.00
CA LEU A 129 1.42 -9.32 1.32
C LEU A 129 2.42 -10.02 0.39
N GLY A 130 2.70 -9.41 -0.75
CA GLY A 130 3.76 -9.85 -1.63
C GLY A 130 3.92 -8.99 -2.86
N PHE A 131 5.03 -9.20 -3.57
CA PHE A 131 5.22 -8.62 -4.89
C PHE A 131 4.78 -9.59 -5.98
N VAL A 132 4.26 -9.05 -7.08
CA VAL A 132 4.11 -9.76 -8.34
C VAL A 132 4.64 -8.89 -9.47
N HIS A 133 5.23 -9.51 -10.48
CA HIS A 133 5.64 -8.84 -11.71
C HIS A 133 4.51 -8.93 -12.75
N PRO A 134 3.83 -7.82 -13.08
CA PRO A 134 2.65 -7.82 -13.93
C PRO A 134 3.00 -7.55 -15.40
N GLN A 135 2.49 -8.39 -16.31
CA GLN A 135 2.26 -8.02 -17.69
C GLN A 135 0.89 -7.33 -17.78
N ILE A 136 0.89 -6.01 -17.94
CA ILE A 136 -0.34 -5.21 -18.01
C ILE A 136 -1.12 -5.55 -19.29
N LEU A 137 -2.41 -5.84 -19.13
CA LEU A 137 -3.33 -6.11 -20.25
C LEU A 137 -4.30 -4.95 -20.44
N GLU A 138 -4.79 -4.37 -19.34
CA GLU A 138 -5.73 -3.26 -19.35
C GLU A 138 -5.58 -2.46 -18.06
N ARG A 139 -5.77 -1.14 -18.15
CA ARG A 139 -5.85 -0.23 -17.02
C ARG A 139 -7.01 0.72 -17.26
N GLY A 140 -7.69 1.13 -16.18
CA GLY A 140 -8.81 2.05 -16.30
C GLY A 140 -9.54 2.24 -14.99
N PHE A 141 -10.71 2.86 -15.09
CA PHE A 141 -11.56 3.16 -13.95
C PHE A 141 -12.82 2.30 -13.99
N ARG A 142 -13.40 2.06 -12.81
CA ARG A 142 -14.71 1.44 -12.66
C ARG A 142 -15.53 2.23 -11.68
N LYS A 143 -16.85 2.23 -11.89
CA LYS A 143 -17.81 2.76 -10.92
C LYS A 143 -17.58 2.13 -9.55
N ASN A 144 -17.51 2.98 -8.53
CA ASN A 144 -17.39 2.59 -7.16
C ASN A 144 -18.79 2.31 -6.59
N GLU A 145 -19.09 1.03 -6.37
CA GLU A 145 -20.36 0.60 -5.77
C GLU A 145 -20.52 1.07 -4.31
N GLN A 146 -19.41 1.45 -3.67
CA GLN A 146 -19.38 1.98 -2.31
C GLN A 146 -19.29 3.50 -2.27
N PHE A 147 -19.52 4.16 -3.41
CA PHE A 147 -19.57 5.62 -3.45
C PHE A 147 -20.71 6.10 -2.55
N ASP A 148 -20.35 6.94 -1.59
CA ASP A 148 -21.28 7.63 -0.72
C ASP A 148 -21.07 9.13 -0.94
N ASN A 149 -22.16 9.90 -1.02
CA ASN A 149 -22.04 11.32 -1.39
C ASN A 149 -21.33 12.07 -0.24
N PRO A 150 -20.13 12.65 -0.49
CA PRO A 150 -19.28 13.21 0.58
C PRO A 150 -19.93 14.37 1.35
N ILE A 151 -21.02 14.96 0.84
CA ILE A 151 -21.74 16.08 1.48
C ILE A 151 -22.26 15.72 2.89
N GLN A 152 -22.51 14.44 3.22
CA GLN A 152 -22.94 14.06 4.57
C GLN A 152 -21.82 14.00 5.62
N HIS A 153 -20.55 13.91 5.22
CA HIS A 153 -19.43 13.83 6.18
C HIS A 153 -18.95 15.21 6.68
N PHE A 154 -19.22 16.29 5.93
CA PHE A 154 -18.75 17.64 6.27
C PHE A 154 -19.58 18.35 7.35
N LEU A 155 -20.82 17.93 7.63
CA LEU A 155 -21.68 18.62 8.60
C LEU A 155 -21.35 18.34 10.07
N PHE A 156 -20.47 17.37 10.37
CA PHE A 156 -20.22 16.90 11.74
C PHE A 156 -18.76 17.05 12.23
N SER A 157 -17.87 17.69 11.47
CA SER A 157 -16.42 17.56 11.67
C SER A 157 -15.64 18.86 11.82
N GLU A 158 -16.23 19.96 12.31
CA GLU A 158 -15.56 21.28 12.46
C GLU A 158 -14.24 21.28 13.29
N PHE A 159 -13.83 20.15 13.86
CA PHE A 159 -12.61 20.00 14.67
C PHE A 159 -11.70 18.81 14.28
N ASP A 160 -11.83 18.21 13.09
CA ASP A 160 -11.04 17.03 12.71
C ASP A 160 -9.84 17.39 11.79
N GLU A 161 -8.61 17.19 12.28
CA GLU A 161 -7.36 17.35 11.52
C GLU A 161 -7.26 16.46 10.26
N THR A 162 -8.19 15.51 10.10
CA THR A 162 -8.23 14.55 8.99
C THR A 162 -9.24 14.90 7.89
N GLN A 163 -9.89 16.08 7.95
CA GLN A 163 -10.86 16.52 6.92
C GLN A 163 -10.33 16.49 5.48
N TRP A 164 -9.02 16.69 5.29
CA TRP A 164 -8.40 16.65 3.96
C TRP A 164 -8.25 15.22 3.41
N ALA A 165 -8.31 14.20 4.27
CA ALA A 165 -8.01 12.82 3.94
C ALA A 165 -9.26 12.11 3.40
N HIS A 166 -9.48 12.25 2.09
CA HIS A 166 -10.53 11.49 1.40
C HIS A 166 -10.27 9.99 1.49
N THR A 167 -11.34 9.25 1.74
CA THR A 167 -11.38 7.80 1.72
C THR A 167 -11.79 7.28 0.35
N LYS A 168 -11.68 5.98 0.16
CA LYS A 168 -12.15 5.32 -1.07
C LYS A 168 -13.62 5.62 -1.41
N ARG A 169 -14.48 5.86 -0.40
CA ARG A 169 -15.93 6.06 -0.60
C ARG A 169 -16.28 7.42 -1.19
N ASP A 170 -15.35 8.37 -1.13
CA ASP A 170 -15.55 9.73 -1.63
C ASP A 170 -15.33 9.86 -3.15
N PHE A 171 -15.01 8.75 -3.84
CA PHE A 171 -14.72 8.74 -5.27
C PHE A 171 -15.76 7.91 -6.02
N GLU A 172 -16.41 8.51 -7.01
CA GLU A 172 -17.41 7.84 -7.86
C GLU A 172 -16.83 6.70 -8.69
N GLU A 173 -15.54 6.80 -9.01
CA GLU A 173 -14.80 5.79 -9.75
C GLU A 173 -13.47 5.46 -9.09
N VAL A 174 -13.03 4.23 -9.25
CA VAL A 174 -11.80 3.71 -8.66
C VAL A 174 -10.90 3.05 -9.70
N PRO A 175 -9.58 3.16 -9.57
CA PRO A 175 -8.64 2.60 -10.53
C PRO A 175 -8.59 1.07 -10.42
N TYR A 176 -8.57 0.41 -11.57
CA TYR A 176 -8.45 -1.03 -11.74
C TYR A 176 -7.38 -1.37 -12.77
N VAL A 177 -6.75 -2.52 -12.58
CA VAL A 177 -5.80 -3.09 -13.52
C VAL A 177 -6.10 -4.56 -13.79
N LYS A 178 -6.04 -4.94 -15.06
CA LYS A 178 -6.04 -6.31 -15.55
C LYS A 178 -4.64 -6.66 -16.00
N TYR A 179 -4.09 -7.76 -15.51
CA TYR A 179 -2.72 -8.15 -15.80
C TYR A 179 -2.52 -9.66 -15.69
N ARG A 180 -1.43 -10.15 -16.26
CA ARG A 180 -0.97 -11.53 -16.12
C ARG A 180 0.33 -11.55 -15.31
N CYS A 181 0.47 -12.46 -14.35
CA CYS A 181 1.75 -12.70 -13.68
C CYS A 181 2.68 -13.53 -14.58
N SER A 182 3.98 -13.59 -14.28
CA SER A 182 4.96 -14.39 -15.05
C SER A 182 4.56 -15.86 -15.20
N ASP A 183 4.03 -16.48 -14.13
CA ASP A 183 3.46 -17.83 -14.14
C ASP A 183 2.05 -17.78 -13.54
N CYS A 184 1.10 -17.25 -14.33
CA CYS A 184 -0.24 -16.98 -13.84
C CYS A 184 -1.05 -18.26 -13.62
N GLN A 185 -1.36 -18.55 -12.36
CA GLN A 185 -2.10 -19.73 -11.92
C GLN A 185 -3.63 -19.55 -11.92
N MET A 186 -4.14 -18.44 -12.44
CA MET A 186 -5.59 -18.19 -12.51
C MET A 186 -6.21 -18.97 -13.67
N LYS A 187 -7.37 -19.59 -13.45
CA LYS A 187 -8.09 -20.37 -14.49
C LYS A 187 -8.37 -19.54 -15.76
N GLN A 188 -8.73 -18.28 -15.60
CA GLN A 188 -8.98 -17.35 -16.72
C GLN A 188 -7.70 -16.75 -17.33
N GLY A 189 -6.52 -17.06 -16.78
CA GLY A 189 -5.22 -16.61 -17.29
C GLY A 189 -4.86 -15.14 -17.03
N TYR A 190 -5.59 -14.46 -16.13
CA TYR A 190 -5.29 -13.08 -15.70
C TYR A 190 -5.87 -12.76 -14.32
N HIS A 191 -5.29 -11.75 -13.67
CA HIS A 191 -5.84 -11.05 -12.50
C HIS A 191 -6.55 -9.78 -12.92
N GLN A 192 -7.52 -9.37 -12.11
CA GLN A 192 -8.20 -8.10 -12.23
C GLN A 192 -8.41 -7.53 -10.84
N GLN A 193 -7.67 -6.48 -10.50
CA GLN A 193 -7.58 -5.99 -9.13
C GLN A 193 -7.74 -4.48 -9.08
N GLN A 194 -8.35 -4.01 -7.99
CA GLN A 194 -8.40 -2.59 -7.68
C GLN A 194 -7.01 -2.12 -7.23
N ILE A 195 -6.63 -0.91 -7.64
CA ILE A 195 -5.48 -0.20 -7.09
C ILE A 195 -5.98 0.63 -5.91
N LEU A 196 -5.41 0.38 -4.73
CA LEU A 196 -5.68 1.13 -3.50
C LEU A 196 -4.54 2.08 -3.13
N GLU A 197 -3.52 2.26 -3.97
CA GLU A 197 -2.41 3.16 -3.66
C GLU A 197 -2.90 4.60 -3.40
N TRP A 198 -2.54 5.17 -2.24
CA TRP A 198 -2.93 6.54 -1.88
C TRP A 198 -2.58 7.58 -2.96
N GLY A 199 -1.41 7.47 -3.59
CA GLY A 199 -0.98 8.39 -4.65
C GLY A 199 -1.92 8.45 -5.86
N PHE A 200 -2.64 7.37 -6.16
CA PHE A 200 -3.67 7.38 -7.20
C PHE A 200 -4.85 8.24 -6.77
N PHE A 201 -5.41 7.97 -5.60
CA PHE A 201 -6.56 8.70 -5.07
C PHE A 201 -6.24 10.18 -4.81
N GLU A 202 -5.03 10.47 -4.35
CA GLU A 202 -4.58 11.85 -4.15
C GLU A 202 -4.45 12.61 -5.45
N TRP A 203 -4.02 11.95 -6.55
CA TRP A 203 -4.05 12.56 -7.87
C TRP A 203 -5.48 12.85 -8.33
N LEU A 204 -6.40 11.87 -8.19
CA LEU A 204 -7.80 12.02 -8.56
C LEU A 204 -8.47 13.18 -7.80
N ARG A 205 -8.17 13.30 -6.50
CA ARG A 205 -8.68 14.38 -5.64
C ARG A 205 -8.19 15.75 -6.09
N LYS A 206 -6.90 15.88 -6.41
CA LYS A 206 -6.27 17.14 -6.82
C LYS A 206 -6.52 17.50 -8.29
N ASN A 207 -6.87 16.52 -9.13
CA ASN A 207 -6.98 16.68 -10.58
C ASN A 207 -8.21 15.92 -11.14
N PRO A 208 -9.44 16.25 -10.70
CA PRO A 208 -10.65 15.50 -11.08
C PRO A 208 -10.87 15.48 -12.61
N ASP A 209 -10.56 16.57 -13.30
CA ASP A 209 -10.71 16.69 -14.76
C ASP A 209 -9.58 16.02 -15.57
N ASN A 210 -8.52 15.54 -14.89
CA ASN A 210 -7.35 14.93 -15.54
C ASN A 210 -6.97 13.59 -14.89
N ARG A 211 -7.98 12.76 -14.64
CA ARG A 211 -7.81 11.46 -13.99
C ARG A 211 -6.86 10.52 -14.74
N GLU A 212 -6.90 10.50 -16.07
CA GLU A 212 -6.12 9.56 -16.89
C GLU A 212 -4.61 9.78 -16.77
N GLN A 213 -4.19 11.02 -16.45
CA GLN A 213 -2.77 11.35 -16.25
C GLN A 213 -2.14 10.58 -15.08
N VAL A 214 -2.94 10.03 -14.15
CA VAL A 214 -2.43 9.19 -13.06
C VAL A 214 -1.64 7.99 -13.58
N TRP A 215 -2.07 7.39 -14.69
CA TRP A 215 -1.42 6.21 -15.27
C TRP A 215 -0.04 6.54 -15.82
N LYS A 216 0.08 7.71 -16.45
CA LYS A 216 1.37 8.25 -16.92
C LYS A 216 2.27 8.62 -15.74
N ASN A 217 1.73 9.21 -14.68
CA ASN A 217 2.49 9.52 -13.45
C ASN A 217 2.99 8.25 -12.72
N ALA A 218 2.25 7.15 -12.87
CA ALA A 218 2.61 5.83 -12.37
C ALA A 218 3.45 5.00 -13.37
N TYR A 219 3.81 5.56 -14.53
CA TYR A 219 4.66 4.93 -15.56
C TYR A 219 4.08 3.64 -16.17
N PHE A 220 2.75 3.50 -16.23
CA PHE A 220 2.11 2.29 -16.77
C PHE A 220 2.50 1.96 -18.21
N ASP A 221 2.72 2.99 -19.03
CA ASP A 221 3.00 2.85 -20.45
C ASP A 221 4.45 3.25 -20.81
N ASP A 222 5.32 3.50 -19.82
CA ASP A 222 6.71 3.89 -20.05
C ASP A 222 7.60 2.64 -20.15
N PRO A 223 8.16 2.31 -21.33
CA PRO A 223 8.97 1.11 -21.51
C PRO A 223 10.30 1.15 -20.76
N ASN A 224 10.72 2.31 -20.24
CA ASN A 224 11.96 2.49 -19.50
C ASN A 224 11.82 2.09 -18.02
N TYR A 225 10.63 1.73 -17.56
CA TYR A 225 10.39 1.29 -16.19
C TYR A 225 9.90 -0.15 -16.17
N ASP A 226 10.35 -0.90 -15.16
CA ASP A 226 9.70 -2.11 -14.70
C ASP A 226 8.71 -1.73 -13.60
N LEU A 227 7.52 -2.32 -13.69
CA LEU A 227 6.48 -2.17 -12.70
C LEU A 227 6.41 -3.46 -11.88
N PHE A 228 6.25 -3.32 -10.58
CA PHE A 228 5.94 -4.42 -9.70
C PHE A 228 4.74 -4.03 -8.86
N PHE A 229 3.79 -4.94 -8.71
CA PHE A 229 2.65 -4.70 -7.84
C PHE A 229 2.94 -5.28 -6.46
N PHE A 230 2.97 -4.39 -5.47
CA PHE A 230 2.88 -4.78 -4.08
C PHE A 230 1.41 -4.98 -3.75
N VAL A 231 1.02 -6.24 -3.59
CA VAL A 231 -0.37 -6.63 -3.37
C VAL A 231 -0.61 -6.96 -1.90
N GLY A 232 -1.87 -6.88 -1.48
CA GLY A 232 -2.28 -7.51 -0.23
C GLY A 232 -3.78 -7.65 -0.05
N ASN A 233 -4.15 -8.43 0.97
CA ASN A 233 -5.55 -8.74 1.26
C ASN A 233 -6.10 -7.99 2.48
N GLN A 234 -7.42 -8.11 2.66
CA GLN A 234 -8.14 -7.59 3.82
C GLN A 234 -8.39 -8.70 4.84
N ASN A 235 -8.41 -8.37 6.14
CA ASN A 235 -8.60 -9.37 7.21
C ASN A 235 -9.90 -10.18 7.02
N LYS A 236 -10.99 -9.52 6.61
CA LYS A 236 -12.30 -10.15 6.33
C LYS A 236 -12.32 -10.97 5.03
N TYR A 237 -11.50 -10.61 4.04
CA TYR A 237 -11.49 -11.20 2.70
C TYR A 237 -10.08 -11.64 2.31
N ARG A 238 -9.56 -12.70 2.95
CA ARG A 238 -8.16 -13.11 2.80
C ARG A 238 -7.78 -13.66 1.41
N SER A 239 -8.75 -14.15 0.66
CA SER A 239 -8.54 -14.57 -0.74
C SER A 239 -8.69 -13.42 -1.75
N SER A 240 -9.06 -12.21 -1.30
CA SER A 240 -9.23 -11.04 -2.16
C SER A 240 -8.03 -10.10 -2.01
N PHE A 241 -7.16 -10.11 -3.02
CA PHE A 241 -5.98 -9.27 -3.06
C PHE A 241 -6.22 -8.01 -3.90
N LEU A 242 -5.60 -6.93 -3.47
CA LEU A 242 -5.67 -5.59 -4.04
C LEU A 242 -4.25 -5.09 -4.28
N VAL A 243 -4.05 -4.20 -5.26
CA VAL A 243 -2.74 -3.56 -5.47
C VAL A 243 -2.61 -2.42 -4.46
N ILE A 244 -1.78 -2.60 -3.44
CA ILE A 244 -1.54 -1.61 -2.39
C ILE A 244 -0.52 -0.58 -2.88
N SER A 245 0.42 -0.99 -3.72
CA SER A 245 1.34 -0.07 -4.38
C SER A 245 1.85 -0.57 -5.73
N VAL A 246 2.02 0.38 -6.66
CA VAL A 246 2.73 0.23 -7.93
C VAL A 246 4.17 0.71 -7.73
N ILE A 247 5.08 -0.24 -7.55
CA ILE A 247 6.51 0.01 -7.48
C ILE A 247 7.01 0.20 -8.91
N ARG A 248 7.76 1.28 -9.14
CA ARG A 248 8.31 1.63 -10.45
C ARG A 248 9.82 1.80 -10.34
N ILE A 249 10.55 0.99 -11.09
CA ILE A 249 12.01 0.94 -11.07
C ILE A 249 12.50 1.16 -12.49
N LYS A 250 13.38 2.15 -12.69
CA LYS A 250 13.95 2.42 -14.00
C LYS A 250 14.78 1.20 -14.44
N LYS A 251 14.63 0.76 -15.68
CA LYS A 251 15.50 -0.24 -16.29
C LYS A 251 16.91 0.34 -16.34
N SER A 252 17.89 -0.44 -15.90
CA SER A 252 19.29 -0.09 -16.14
C SER A 252 19.52 -0.14 -17.65
N ASN A 253 20.26 0.84 -18.19
CA ASN A 253 20.84 0.71 -19.52
C ASN A 253 21.93 -0.36 -19.44
N GLN A 254 21.56 -1.64 -19.36
CA GLN A 254 22.49 -2.70 -19.68
C GLN A 254 22.76 -2.59 -21.18
N ARG A 255 23.77 -1.78 -21.54
CA ARG A 255 24.63 -2.19 -22.65
C ARG A 255 25.17 -3.54 -22.22
N LEU A 256 24.61 -4.60 -22.79
CA LEU A 256 25.23 -5.91 -22.83
C LEU A 256 26.67 -5.68 -23.32
N LEU A 257 27.62 -5.69 -22.40
CA LEU A 257 29.02 -5.90 -22.74
C LEU A 257 29.11 -7.39 -23.04
N PHE A 258 28.91 -7.72 -24.32
CA PHE A 258 29.46 -8.93 -24.92
C PHE A 258 30.94 -8.69 -25.23
#